data_AF-A0A8T4MTE6-F1
#
_entry.id   AF-A0A8T4MTE6-F1
#
_cell.length_a   1.000
_cell.length_b   1.000
_cell.length_c   1.000
_cell.angle_alpha   90.00
_cell.angle_beta   90.00
_cell.angle_gamma   90.00
#
_symmetry.space_group_name_H-M   'P 1'
#
loop_
_entity.id
_entity.type
_entity.pdbx_description
1 polymer ?
#
loop_
_entity_poly.entity_id
_entity_poly.type
_entity_poly.pdbx_seq_one_letter_code
_entity_poly.pdbx_strand_id
1 'polypeptide(L)'
;MVIKKILLVAVVLYALVLVIIPLTYADISIASPLDDMYNSRLVPLYVNSDDLGSFYLTRTSNSQEGGTVLCKDTTECRSLIKAKEGENVFWVKFVEDGDITFSDEVRFFVDTTLPKVLKTNMSALKTKYTNGKDISVTYAETDLKSVELLYEFGCEIHGILREDCDSGKKETCVFSDIDLEQCQNQPIEMWFKLTDNAGNSVDSKKERLIVDTIKPVIENIDHSVRGSKVSFSIDIDEKNIKEVIYKDYSSCNSNGVKEGVLCTKLNVNSRCNAYRNFCPGFHDIEIIAKDLAGNEDYGMIKNIRVDP
;
A
#
# COMPACT_ATOMS: atom_id res chain seq x y z
N MET A 1 -67.64 46.48 46.17
CA MET A 1 -66.26 47.03 46.02
C MET A 1 -65.15 45.97 46.01
N VAL A 2 -65.40 44.73 46.45
CA VAL A 2 -64.40 43.64 46.53
C VAL A 2 -64.10 42.96 45.17
N ILE A 3 -65.10 42.85 44.28
CA ILE A 3 -64.97 42.16 42.97
C ILE A 3 -64.01 42.89 42.01
N LYS A 4 -63.95 44.24 42.05
CA LYS A 4 -63.00 45.02 41.24
C LYS A 4 -61.53 44.80 41.64
N LYS A 5 -61.25 44.46 42.90
CA LYS A 5 -59.88 44.19 43.37
C LYS A 5 -59.39 42.80 42.96
N ILE A 6 -60.28 41.81 42.90
CA ILE A 6 -59.94 40.44 42.47
C ILE A 6 -59.68 40.38 40.96
N LEU A 7 -60.47 41.10 40.16
CA LEU A 7 -60.27 41.18 38.70
C LEU A 7 -58.93 41.86 38.35
N LEU A 8 -58.53 42.91 39.08
CA LEU A 8 -57.27 43.58 38.87
C LEU A 8 -56.06 42.67 39.19
N VAL A 9 -56.15 41.89 40.27
CA VAL A 9 -55.10 40.93 40.65
C VAL A 9 -55.00 39.77 39.65
N ALA A 10 -56.12 39.27 39.13
CA ALA A 10 -56.12 38.23 38.10
C ALA A 10 -55.54 38.72 36.76
N VAL A 11 -55.82 39.96 36.36
CA VAL A 11 -55.25 40.56 35.14
C VAL A 11 -53.75 40.83 35.31
N VAL A 12 -53.30 41.27 36.49
CA VAL A 12 -51.87 41.45 36.78
C VAL A 12 -51.13 40.11 36.84
N LEU A 13 -51.72 39.06 37.42
CA LEU A 13 -51.14 37.71 37.38
C LEU A 13 -51.12 37.14 35.95
N TYR A 14 -52.15 37.37 35.14
CA TYR A 14 -52.17 36.91 33.74
C TYR A 14 -51.16 37.67 32.87
N ALA A 15 -50.92 38.95 33.16
CA ALA A 15 -49.86 39.73 32.53
C ALA A 15 -48.45 39.32 33.01
N LEU A 16 -48.32 38.78 34.23
CA LEU A 16 -47.04 38.27 34.76
C LEU A 16 -46.66 36.88 34.23
N VAL A 17 -47.64 36.11 33.73
CA VAL A 17 -47.45 34.70 33.32
C VAL A 17 -47.04 34.53 31.85
N LEU A 18 -47.05 35.59 31.03
CA LEU A 18 -46.90 35.46 29.57
C LEU A 18 -45.82 36.36 28.95
N VAL A 19 -44.67 36.45 29.60
CA VAL A 19 -43.44 36.89 28.91
C VAL A 19 -42.37 35.83 29.17
N ILE A 20 -42.62 34.62 28.70
CA ILE A 20 -41.54 33.66 28.43
C ILE A 20 -40.94 34.15 27.11
N ILE A 21 -39.97 35.07 27.19
CA ILE A 21 -39.09 35.35 26.06
C ILE A 21 -38.33 34.04 25.85
N PRO A 22 -38.50 33.32 24.73
CA PRO A 22 -37.63 32.19 24.45
C PRO A 22 -36.21 32.75 24.44
N LEU A 23 -35.33 32.22 25.30
CA LEU A 23 -33.91 32.42 25.10
C LEU A 23 -33.60 31.80 23.72
N THR A 24 -33.43 32.65 22.73
CA THR A 24 -32.86 32.25 21.44
C THR A 24 -31.38 32.14 21.68
N TYR A 25 -30.87 30.92 21.66
CA TYR A 25 -29.43 30.67 21.61
C TYR A 25 -29.02 30.72 20.14
N ALA A 26 -27.86 31.33 19.85
CA ALA A 26 -27.26 31.32 18.52
C ALA A 26 -27.11 29.88 18.00
N ASP A 27 -27.53 29.63 16.76
CA ASP A 27 -27.33 28.36 16.07
C ASP A 27 -25.91 28.34 15.48
N ILE A 28 -25.04 27.61 16.16
CA ILE A 28 -23.62 27.53 15.82
C ILE A 28 -23.28 26.15 15.29
N SER A 29 -22.60 26.13 14.15
CA SER A 29 -22.16 24.90 13.48
C SER A 29 -20.66 24.90 13.26
N ILE A 30 -20.04 23.75 13.48
CA ILE A 30 -18.62 23.49 13.21
C ILE A 30 -18.57 22.57 11.99
N ALA A 31 -18.15 23.11 10.85
CA ALA A 31 -18.04 22.36 9.59
C ALA A 31 -16.67 21.67 9.42
N SER A 32 -15.66 22.12 10.15
CA SER A 32 -14.31 21.53 10.16
C SER A 32 -13.58 21.99 11.42
N PRO A 33 -12.70 21.18 12.04
CA PRO A 33 -12.41 19.79 11.69
C PRO A 33 -13.57 18.82 11.96
N LEU A 34 -13.61 17.75 11.18
CA LEU A 34 -14.43 16.57 11.46
C LEU A 34 -13.63 15.62 12.37
N ASP A 35 -14.32 14.66 12.99
CA ASP A 35 -13.67 13.57 13.74
C ASP A 35 -13.03 12.58 12.76
N ASP A 36 -11.88 12.98 12.21
CA ASP A 36 -11.15 12.30 11.13
C ASP A 36 -9.62 12.46 11.29
N MET A 37 -8.86 11.81 10.42
CA MET A 37 -7.40 11.90 10.33
C MET A 37 -6.97 12.96 9.31
N TYR A 38 -6.00 13.78 9.69
CA TYR A 38 -5.45 14.84 8.85
C TYR A 38 -3.97 14.63 8.59
N ASN A 39 -3.54 14.76 7.33
CA ASN A 39 -2.14 14.69 6.91
C ASN A 39 -1.33 15.98 7.12
N SER A 40 -1.88 16.96 7.84
CA SER A 40 -1.28 18.27 8.04
C SER A 40 -1.49 18.76 9.47
N ARG A 41 -0.44 19.35 10.06
CA ARG A 41 -0.54 20.06 11.35
C ARG A 41 -1.28 21.38 11.25
N LEU A 42 -1.57 21.88 10.05
CA LEU A 42 -2.42 23.04 9.82
C LEU A 42 -3.80 22.54 9.41
N VAL A 43 -4.67 22.37 10.39
CA VAL A 43 -6.01 21.83 10.18
C VAL A 43 -6.98 23.00 9.94
N PRO A 44 -7.84 22.94 8.92
CA PRO A 44 -8.85 23.97 8.70
C PRO A 44 -9.90 23.94 9.80
N LEU A 45 -10.21 25.12 10.34
CA LEU A 45 -11.33 25.35 11.25
C LEU A 45 -12.34 26.25 10.56
N TYR A 46 -13.55 25.73 10.37
CA TYR A 46 -14.66 26.42 9.73
C TYR A 46 -15.86 26.38 10.67
N VAL A 47 -16.24 27.55 11.17
CA VAL A 47 -17.33 27.70 12.13
C VAL A 47 -18.25 28.82 11.69
N ASN A 48 -19.55 28.62 11.84
CA ASN A 48 -20.59 29.58 11.47
C ASN A 48 -21.57 29.76 12.63
N SER A 49 -22.15 30.95 12.72
CA SER A 49 -23.17 31.38 13.66
C SER A 49 -24.22 32.19 12.90
N ASP A 50 -25.47 32.15 13.33
CA ASP A 50 -26.51 33.07 12.87
C ASP A 50 -26.38 34.47 13.49
N ASP A 51 -25.78 34.56 14.68
CA ASP A 51 -25.53 35.82 15.39
C ASP A 51 -24.08 36.35 15.22
N LEU A 52 -23.91 37.66 15.42
CA LEU A 52 -22.63 38.35 15.32
C LEU A 52 -21.84 38.22 16.63
N GLY A 53 -20.64 37.63 16.58
CA GLY A 53 -19.82 37.51 17.78
C GLY A 53 -18.37 37.16 17.49
N SER A 54 -17.67 36.73 18.53
CA SER A 54 -16.24 36.39 18.45
C SER A 54 -16.00 34.92 18.71
N PHE A 55 -15.21 34.28 17.84
CA PHE A 55 -14.84 32.87 17.96
C PHE A 55 -13.48 32.71 18.63
N TYR A 56 -13.40 31.79 19.59
CA TYR A 56 -12.20 31.49 20.36
C TYR A 56 -11.88 30.00 20.29
N LEU A 57 -10.59 29.69 20.30
CA LEU A 57 -10.10 28.32 20.45
C LEU A 57 -9.37 28.16 21.76
N THR A 58 -9.70 27.11 22.52
CA THR A 58 -8.95 26.75 23.73
C THR A 58 -8.71 25.24 23.80
N ARG A 59 -7.75 24.82 24.62
CA ARG A 59 -7.48 23.39 24.91
C ARG A 59 -8.19 22.91 26.17
N THR A 60 -8.87 23.81 26.89
CA THR A 60 -9.51 23.51 28.18
C THR A 60 -10.95 23.98 28.16
N SER A 61 -11.88 23.11 28.56
CA SER A 61 -13.30 23.45 28.67
C SER A 61 -13.57 24.67 29.56
N ASN A 62 -12.84 24.77 30.68
CA ASN A 62 -13.18 25.68 31.79
C ASN A 62 -12.50 27.06 31.78
N SER A 63 -11.74 27.44 30.74
CA SER A 63 -11.12 28.78 30.72
C SER A 63 -12.14 29.85 30.29
N GLN A 64 -12.67 30.63 31.25
CA GLN A 64 -13.32 31.91 30.96
C GLN A 64 -12.29 32.96 30.48
N GLU A 65 -11.04 32.84 30.94
CA GLU A 65 -9.91 33.64 30.52
C GLU A 65 -8.83 32.72 29.93
N GLY A 66 -8.56 32.86 28.63
CA GLY A 66 -7.53 32.07 27.96
C GLY A 66 -8.10 31.27 26.80
N GLY A 67 -7.98 31.86 25.61
CA GLY A 67 -8.26 31.25 24.33
C GLY A 67 -7.61 32.12 23.26
N THR A 68 -7.17 31.50 22.17
CA THR A 68 -6.70 32.27 21.01
C THR A 68 -7.93 32.76 20.26
N VAL A 69 -8.05 34.08 20.11
CA VAL A 69 -9.08 34.67 19.26
C VAL A 69 -8.84 34.19 17.82
N LEU A 70 -9.84 33.58 17.22
CA LEU A 70 -9.79 33.12 15.84
C LEU A 70 -10.29 34.22 14.90
N CYS A 71 -11.49 34.71 15.17
CA CYS A 71 -12.13 35.81 14.45
C CYS A 71 -12.94 36.66 15.44
N LYS A 72 -13.10 37.94 15.12
CA LYS A 72 -13.88 38.89 15.92
C LYS A 72 -15.04 39.43 15.11
N ASP A 73 -16.15 39.65 15.78
CA ASP A 73 -17.33 40.36 15.28
C ASP A 73 -17.75 39.87 13.88
N THR A 74 -17.97 38.56 13.76
CA THR A 74 -18.31 37.88 12.50
C THR A 74 -19.30 36.73 12.74
N THR A 75 -20.10 36.43 11.72
CA THR A 75 -20.98 35.25 11.68
C THR A 75 -20.27 34.02 11.12
N GLU A 76 -19.18 34.19 10.38
CA GLU A 76 -18.37 33.10 9.83
C GLU A 76 -16.89 33.28 10.19
N CYS A 77 -16.24 32.19 10.57
CA CYS A 77 -14.80 32.19 10.83
C CYS A 77 -14.11 31.04 10.11
N ARG A 78 -13.11 31.40 9.31
CA ARG A 78 -12.20 30.46 8.62
C ARG A 78 -10.79 30.70 9.09
N SER A 79 -10.22 29.70 9.75
CA SER A 79 -8.87 29.78 10.29
C SER A 79 -8.11 28.47 10.11
N LEU A 80 -6.79 28.51 10.33
CA LEU A 80 -5.94 27.33 10.37
C LEU A 80 -5.46 27.15 11.80
N ILE A 81 -5.72 25.98 12.37
CA ILE A 81 -5.27 25.63 13.71
C ILE A 81 -4.00 24.81 13.63
N LYS A 82 -3.01 25.17 14.46
CA LYS A 82 -1.76 24.42 14.57
C LYS A 82 -1.94 23.28 15.57
N ALA A 83 -2.13 22.07 15.06
CA ALA A 83 -2.23 20.85 15.83
C ALA A 83 -0.86 20.20 16.09
N LYS A 84 -0.81 19.32 17.10
CA LYS A 84 0.33 18.44 17.37
C LYS A 84 0.11 17.12 16.64
N GLU A 85 1.17 16.33 16.50
CA GLU A 85 1.05 14.93 16.08
C GLU A 85 0.13 14.15 17.04
N GLY A 86 -0.66 13.24 16.50
CA GLY A 86 -1.56 12.37 17.23
C GLY A 86 -2.93 13.01 17.50
N GLU A 87 -3.55 12.59 18.60
CA GLU A 87 -4.88 13.05 18.99
C GLU A 87 -4.86 14.52 19.45
N ASN A 88 -5.79 15.31 18.93
CA ASN A 88 -5.99 16.70 19.31
C ASN A 88 -7.44 16.89 19.77
N VAL A 89 -7.58 17.57 20.91
CA VAL A 89 -8.87 17.98 21.47
C VAL A 89 -8.83 19.48 21.70
N PHE A 90 -9.78 20.19 21.11
CA PHE A 90 -9.96 21.62 21.26
C PHE A 90 -11.41 21.93 21.64
N TRP A 91 -11.63 23.09 22.23
CA TRP A 91 -12.94 23.64 22.49
C TRP A 91 -13.11 24.91 21.67
N VAL A 92 -14.13 24.94 20.83
CA VAL A 92 -14.54 26.12 20.08
C VAL A 92 -15.58 26.85 20.93
N LYS A 93 -15.31 28.12 21.23
CA LYS A 93 -16.22 28.97 21.97
C LYS A 93 -16.70 30.12 21.12
N PHE A 94 -17.96 30.48 21.27
CA PHE A 94 -18.53 31.70 20.71
C PHE A 94 -18.93 32.63 21.85
N VAL A 95 -18.51 33.90 21.73
CA VAL A 95 -18.75 34.94 22.72
C VAL A 95 -19.54 36.06 22.06
N GLU A 96 -20.68 36.38 22.65
CA GLU A 96 -21.58 37.45 22.25
C GLU A 96 -21.77 38.39 23.45
N ASP A 97 -21.61 39.69 23.23
CA ASP A 97 -21.74 40.72 24.27
C ASP A 97 -20.91 40.49 25.57
N GLY A 98 -19.85 39.69 25.47
CA GLY A 98 -18.96 39.36 26.59
C GLY A 98 -19.31 38.06 27.32
N ASP A 99 -20.42 37.42 26.97
CA ASP A 99 -20.87 36.14 27.54
C ASP A 99 -20.58 34.98 26.57
N ILE A 100 -20.17 33.83 27.12
CA ILE A 100 -19.99 32.60 26.33
C ILE A 100 -21.36 31.98 26.10
N THR A 101 -21.85 32.03 24.86
CA THR A 101 -23.16 31.49 24.48
C THR A 101 -23.08 30.08 23.89
N PHE A 102 -21.89 29.66 23.43
CA PHE A 102 -21.62 28.31 22.94
C PHE A 102 -20.20 27.85 23.25
N SER A 103 -20.06 26.55 23.52
CA SER A 103 -18.78 25.90 23.75
C SER A 103 -18.91 24.42 23.40
N ASP A 104 -18.25 23.99 22.33
CA ASP A 104 -18.27 22.59 21.89
C ASP A 104 -16.87 22.01 21.69
N GLU A 105 -16.76 20.70 21.90
CA GLU A 105 -15.51 19.96 21.75
C GLU A 105 -15.33 19.55 20.28
N VAL A 106 -14.13 19.79 19.76
CA VAL A 106 -13.70 19.24 18.46
C VAL A 106 -12.50 18.34 18.68
N ARG A 107 -12.65 17.09 18.25
CA ARG A 107 -11.64 16.05 18.31
C ARG A 107 -11.25 15.63 16.90
N PHE A 108 -9.96 15.41 16.68
CA PHE A 108 -9.43 14.89 15.43
C PHE A 108 -8.01 14.35 15.65
N PHE A 109 -7.49 13.59 14.70
CA PHE A 109 -6.13 13.05 14.73
C PHE A 109 -5.28 13.68 13.63
N VAL A 110 -4.00 13.92 13.91
CA VAL A 110 -3.03 14.38 12.92
C VAL A 110 -1.93 13.35 12.77
N ASP A 111 -1.76 12.83 11.56
CA ASP A 111 -0.61 12.03 11.17
C ASP A 111 0.06 12.65 9.94
N THR A 112 1.26 13.19 10.12
CA THR A 112 2.06 13.78 9.04
C THR A 112 3.19 12.86 8.58
N THR A 113 3.24 11.65 9.10
CA THR A 113 4.29 10.68 8.80
C THR A 113 4.00 10.03 7.46
N LEU A 114 4.93 10.12 6.51
CA LEU A 114 4.79 9.39 5.26
C LEU A 114 5.03 7.89 5.48
N PRO A 115 4.31 7.01 4.76
CA PRO A 115 4.68 5.61 4.68
C PRO A 115 6.11 5.45 4.20
N LYS A 116 6.75 4.34 4.59
CA LYS A 116 8.14 4.08 4.20
C LYS A 116 8.26 2.78 3.40
N VAL A 117 8.64 2.91 2.14
CA VAL A 117 9.06 1.76 1.32
C VAL A 117 10.46 1.32 1.77
N LEU A 118 10.58 0.06 2.19
CA LEU A 118 11.83 -0.54 2.64
C LEU A 118 12.53 -1.31 1.52
N LYS A 119 11.76 -2.06 0.73
CA LYS A 119 12.28 -2.89 -0.35
C LYS A 119 11.19 -3.18 -1.38
N THR A 120 11.58 -3.22 -2.65
CA THR A 120 10.75 -3.71 -3.76
C THR A 120 11.33 -5.02 -4.30
N ASN A 121 10.46 -5.87 -4.81
CA ASN A 121 10.81 -7.04 -5.61
C ASN A 121 9.88 -7.06 -6.82
N MET A 122 10.32 -6.44 -7.93
CA MET A 122 9.54 -6.35 -9.16
C MET A 122 10.15 -7.15 -10.32
N SER A 123 11.46 -7.40 -10.24
CA SER A 123 12.19 -8.24 -11.19
C SER A 123 12.30 -9.68 -10.70
N ALA A 124 12.12 -10.61 -11.62
CA ALA A 124 12.45 -12.00 -11.36
C ALA A 124 13.96 -12.16 -11.18
N LEU A 125 14.36 -12.92 -10.15
CA LEU A 125 15.75 -13.36 -9.97
C LEU A 125 16.78 -12.21 -9.95
N LYS A 126 16.37 -10.98 -9.59
CA LYS A 126 17.17 -9.74 -9.62
C LYS A 126 17.72 -9.40 -11.01
N THR A 127 17.01 -9.76 -12.06
CA THR A 127 17.33 -9.38 -13.44
C THR A 127 16.61 -8.08 -13.82
N LYS A 128 16.53 -7.74 -15.11
CA LYS A 128 15.65 -6.67 -15.61
C LYS A 128 14.40 -7.26 -16.28
N TYR A 129 14.02 -8.49 -15.94
CA TYR A 129 12.89 -9.18 -16.52
C TYR A 129 11.83 -9.47 -15.47
N THR A 130 10.58 -9.60 -15.89
CA THR A 130 9.47 -10.02 -15.04
C THR A 130 8.43 -10.78 -15.85
N ASN A 131 7.80 -11.77 -15.23
CA ASN A 131 6.66 -12.51 -15.77
C ASN A 131 5.35 -12.14 -15.06
N GLY A 132 5.35 -11.08 -14.22
CA GLY A 132 4.17 -10.67 -13.45
C GLY A 132 3.93 -11.47 -12.16
N LYS A 133 4.85 -12.38 -11.79
CA LYS A 133 4.73 -13.21 -10.58
C LYS A 133 5.62 -12.73 -9.44
N ASP A 134 5.17 -13.01 -8.21
CA ASP A 134 5.87 -12.74 -6.95
C ASP A 134 6.33 -11.29 -6.77
N ILE A 135 5.59 -10.36 -7.39
CA ILE A 135 5.84 -8.93 -7.27
C ILE A 135 5.47 -8.51 -5.86
N SER A 136 6.35 -7.80 -5.15
CA SER A 136 6.08 -7.44 -3.76
C SER A 136 6.80 -6.18 -3.31
N VAL A 137 6.22 -5.57 -2.28
CA VAL A 137 6.78 -4.42 -1.57
C VAL A 137 6.80 -4.69 -0.08
N THR A 138 7.97 -4.49 0.52
CA THR A 138 8.13 -4.45 1.98
C THR A 138 8.15 -3.00 2.44
N TYR A 139 7.38 -2.68 3.47
CA TYR A 139 7.21 -1.31 3.95
C TYR A 139 7.10 -1.22 5.48
N ALA A 140 7.11 0.01 5.98
CA ALA A 140 6.78 0.35 7.35
C ALA A 140 5.67 1.40 7.34
N GLU A 141 4.50 1.04 7.87
CA GLU A 141 3.33 1.91 8.03
C GLU A 141 2.44 1.35 9.17
N THR A 142 2.02 2.17 10.14
CA THR A 142 1.21 1.76 11.29
C THR A 142 -0.30 1.77 11.03
N ASP A 143 -0.76 2.51 10.03
CA ASP A 143 -2.17 2.70 9.69
C ASP A 143 -2.35 2.73 8.16
N LEU A 144 -1.82 1.70 7.50
CA LEU A 144 -1.88 1.56 6.06
C LEU A 144 -3.34 1.48 5.60
N LYS A 145 -3.65 2.26 4.56
CA LYS A 145 -4.95 2.21 3.89
C LYS A 145 -4.88 1.35 2.64
N SER A 146 -3.86 1.56 1.81
CA SER A 146 -3.74 0.83 0.55
C SER A 146 -2.32 0.77 0.00
N VAL A 147 -2.06 -0.26 -0.79
CA VAL A 147 -0.90 -0.40 -1.66
C VAL A 147 -1.39 -0.54 -3.09
N GLU A 148 -0.92 0.31 -3.98
CA GLU A 148 -1.20 0.25 -5.40
C GLU A 148 0.07 -0.13 -6.15
N LEU A 149 0.02 -1.19 -6.97
CA LEU A 149 1.07 -1.48 -7.95
C LEU A 149 0.72 -0.76 -9.25
N LEU A 150 1.64 0.07 -9.73
CA LEU A 150 1.50 0.86 -10.95
C LEU A 150 2.51 0.38 -11.98
N TYR A 151 2.09 0.29 -13.24
CA TYR A 151 2.98 0.09 -14.37
C TYR A 151 2.56 0.92 -15.58
N GLU A 152 3.56 1.42 -16.30
CA GLU A 152 3.39 2.23 -17.50
C GLU A 152 3.77 1.41 -18.74
N PHE A 153 2.83 1.32 -19.68
CA PHE A 153 3.01 0.69 -20.98
C PHE A 153 2.45 1.59 -22.08
N GLY A 154 3.30 1.97 -23.04
CA GLY A 154 2.91 2.96 -24.05
C GLY A 154 2.70 4.35 -23.45
N CYS A 155 1.47 4.87 -23.55
CA CYS A 155 1.06 6.16 -22.96
C CYS A 155 0.02 5.98 -21.84
N GLU A 156 -0.19 4.76 -21.38
CA GLU A 156 -1.20 4.42 -20.37
C GLU A 156 -0.52 3.96 -19.08
N ILE A 157 -1.10 4.38 -17.96
CA ILE A 157 -0.73 3.93 -16.62
C ILE A 157 -1.83 2.98 -16.16
N HIS A 158 -1.42 1.75 -15.82
CA HIS A 158 -2.29 0.74 -15.24
C HIS A 158 -1.99 0.64 -13.74
N GLY A 159 -3.03 0.42 -12.94
CA GLY A 159 -2.94 0.35 -11.48
C GLY A 159 -3.72 -0.84 -10.94
N ILE A 160 -3.13 -1.54 -9.97
CA ILE A 160 -3.75 -2.64 -9.23
C ILE A 160 -3.73 -2.25 -7.77
N LEU A 161 -4.91 -1.99 -7.21
CA LEU A 161 -5.08 -1.57 -5.82
C LEU A 161 -5.29 -2.77 -4.90
N ARG A 162 -4.62 -2.78 -3.74
CA ARG A 162 -4.89 -3.67 -2.62
C ARG A 162 -5.10 -2.87 -1.34
N GLU A 163 -6.22 -3.14 -0.68
CA GLU A 163 -6.60 -2.55 0.62
C GLU A 163 -6.49 -3.57 1.76
N ASP A 164 -6.07 -4.81 1.45
CA ASP A 164 -5.98 -5.93 2.38
C ASP A 164 -4.53 -6.27 2.78
N CYS A 165 -3.60 -5.33 2.58
CA CYS A 165 -2.23 -5.43 3.06
C CYS A 165 -2.16 -5.01 4.54
N ASP A 166 -1.38 -5.74 5.35
CA ASP A 166 -1.29 -5.47 6.79
C ASP A 166 -0.50 -4.20 7.13
N SER A 167 -0.82 -3.57 8.27
CA SER A 167 -0.02 -2.49 8.86
C SER A 167 1.06 -3.05 9.79
N GLY A 168 2.25 -2.46 9.78
CA GLY A 168 3.36 -2.82 10.67
C GLY A 168 4.70 -2.20 10.25
N LYS A 169 5.79 -2.55 10.96
CA LYS A 169 7.13 -1.95 10.75
C LYS A 169 7.95 -2.60 9.63
N LYS A 170 7.52 -3.77 9.14
CA LYS A 170 8.22 -4.55 8.12
C LYS A 170 7.27 -5.52 7.42
N GLU A 171 6.08 -5.04 7.10
CA GLU A 171 5.08 -5.85 6.40
C GLU A 171 5.44 -5.98 4.93
N THR A 172 4.97 -7.05 4.30
CA THR A 172 5.16 -7.31 2.88
C THR A 172 3.83 -7.56 2.22
N CYS A 173 3.48 -6.73 1.23
CA CYS A 173 2.33 -6.99 0.37
C CYS A 173 2.79 -7.60 -0.95
N VAL A 174 2.14 -8.70 -1.34
CA VAL A 174 2.48 -9.50 -2.53
C VAL A 174 1.38 -9.34 -3.57
N PHE A 175 1.76 -9.21 -4.83
CA PHE A 175 0.90 -9.20 -5.99
C PHE A 175 1.25 -10.44 -6.80
N SER A 176 0.34 -11.40 -6.79
CA SER A 176 0.46 -12.65 -7.53
C SER A 176 -0.34 -12.53 -8.82
N ASP A 177 0.19 -13.10 -9.90
CA ASP A 177 -0.52 -13.30 -11.16
C ASP A 177 -1.03 -12.02 -11.85
N ILE A 178 -0.15 -11.03 -11.95
CA ILE A 178 -0.44 -9.83 -12.75
C ILE A 178 -0.39 -10.21 -14.23
N ASP A 179 -1.51 -10.02 -14.93
CA ASP A 179 -1.58 -10.24 -16.37
C ASP A 179 -0.78 -9.15 -17.10
N LEU A 180 0.34 -9.57 -17.68
CA LEU A 180 1.22 -8.74 -18.50
C LEU A 180 1.33 -9.26 -19.94
N GLU A 181 0.42 -10.12 -20.40
CA GLU A 181 0.50 -10.74 -21.74
C GLU A 181 0.56 -9.68 -22.85
N GLN A 182 -0.20 -8.60 -22.72
CA GLN A 182 -0.21 -7.48 -23.67
C GLN A 182 1.15 -6.76 -23.78
N CYS A 183 2.00 -6.89 -22.76
CA CYS A 183 3.32 -6.26 -22.68
C CYS A 183 4.44 -7.20 -23.14
N GLN A 184 4.14 -8.40 -23.67
CA GLN A 184 5.15 -9.41 -23.98
C GLN A 184 6.31 -8.87 -24.83
N ASN A 185 7.55 -9.11 -24.37
CA ASN A 185 8.80 -8.61 -24.95
C ASN A 185 8.94 -7.08 -24.99
N GLN A 186 8.08 -6.34 -24.28
CA GLN A 186 8.13 -4.88 -24.21
C GLN A 186 8.73 -4.39 -22.89
N PRO A 187 9.42 -3.25 -22.90
CA PRO A 187 9.82 -2.59 -21.68
C PRO A 187 8.62 -1.90 -21.01
N ILE A 188 8.50 -2.04 -19.70
CA ILE A 188 7.57 -1.31 -18.84
C ILE A 188 8.32 -0.59 -17.72
N GLU A 189 7.74 0.47 -17.17
CA GLU A 189 8.20 1.10 -15.93
C GLU A 189 7.21 0.78 -14.81
N MET A 190 7.69 0.23 -13.70
CA MET A 190 6.85 -0.29 -12.61
C MET A 190 7.25 0.32 -11.25
N TRP A 191 6.27 0.63 -10.40
CA TRP A 191 6.49 1.13 -9.04
C TRP A 191 5.27 0.87 -8.15
N PHE A 192 5.44 1.02 -6.84
CA PHE A 192 4.36 0.97 -5.86
C PHE A 192 4.01 2.37 -5.38
N LYS A 193 2.74 2.58 -5.03
CA LYS A 193 2.27 3.74 -4.28
C LYS A 193 1.61 3.24 -3.00
N LEU A 194 2.06 3.77 -1.87
CA LEU A 194 1.51 3.46 -0.56
C LEU A 194 0.72 4.66 -0.06
N THR A 195 -0.44 4.42 0.53
CA THR A 195 -1.30 5.44 1.13
C THR A 195 -1.74 4.99 2.51
N ASP A 196 -1.65 5.87 3.52
CA ASP A 196 -2.15 5.63 4.88
C ASP A 196 -3.59 6.14 5.06
N ASN A 197 -4.14 6.02 6.28
CA ASN A 197 -5.50 6.47 6.55
C ASN A 197 -5.63 8.00 6.64
N ALA A 198 -4.57 8.73 6.98
CA ALA A 198 -4.53 10.20 6.93
C ALA A 198 -4.43 10.77 5.51
N GLY A 199 -4.17 9.92 4.51
CA GLY A 199 -4.00 10.31 3.11
C GLY A 199 -2.58 10.78 2.77
N ASN A 200 -1.58 10.52 3.62
CA ASN A 200 -0.19 10.60 3.22
C ASN A 200 0.10 9.54 2.15
N SER A 201 0.99 9.84 1.21
CA SER A 201 1.36 8.86 0.19
C SER A 201 2.82 8.98 -0.22
N VAL A 202 3.39 7.84 -0.61
CA VAL A 202 4.74 7.76 -1.14
C VAL A 202 4.80 6.79 -2.32
N ASP A 203 5.57 7.16 -3.33
CA ASP A 203 5.91 6.26 -4.43
C ASP A 203 7.23 5.55 -4.14
N SER A 204 7.32 4.27 -4.46
CA SER A 204 8.59 3.57 -4.51
C SER A 204 9.43 4.10 -5.67
N LYS A 205 10.72 3.75 -5.66
CA LYS A 205 11.55 3.95 -6.84
C LYS A 205 10.95 3.17 -8.02
N LYS A 206 10.89 3.81 -9.19
CA LYS A 206 10.51 3.17 -10.44
C LYS A 206 11.59 2.23 -10.96
N GLU A 207 11.20 1.06 -11.45
CA GLU A 207 12.06 0.07 -12.09
C GLU A 207 11.63 -0.18 -13.54
N ARG A 208 12.59 -0.12 -14.46
CA ARG A 208 12.38 -0.46 -15.87
C ARG A 208 12.65 -1.94 -16.09
N LEU A 209 11.63 -2.67 -16.53
CA LEU A 209 11.64 -4.12 -16.70
C LEU A 209 11.25 -4.49 -18.13
N ILE A 210 11.73 -5.63 -18.62
CA ILE A 210 11.26 -6.25 -19.87
C ILE A 210 10.29 -7.36 -19.45
N VAL A 211 9.09 -7.34 -20.01
CA VAL A 211 8.11 -8.38 -19.73
C VAL A 211 8.41 -9.62 -20.56
N ASP A 212 8.46 -10.76 -19.88
CA ASP A 212 8.57 -12.07 -20.51
C ASP A 212 7.71 -13.09 -19.75
N THR A 213 6.53 -13.36 -20.30
CA THR A 213 5.51 -14.26 -19.77
C THR A 213 5.58 -15.66 -20.40
N ILE A 214 6.40 -15.82 -21.44
CA ILE A 214 6.52 -17.08 -22.19
C ILE A 214 7.59 -17.92 -21.51
N LYS A 215 7.27 -19.17 -21.20
CA LYS A 215 8.25 -20.10 -20.65
C LYS A 215 9.19 -20.66 -21.73
N PRO A 216 10.42 -21.04 -21.36
CA PRO A 216 11.28 -21.80 -22.26
C PRO A 216 10.60 -23.11 -22.68
N VAL A 217 10.98 -23.68 -23.83
CA VAL A 217 10.51 -25.00 -24.26
C VAL A 217 11.69 -25.92 -24.52
N ILE A 218 11.78 -27.02 -23.79
CA ILE A 218 12.77 -28.07 -24.05
C ILE A 218 12.24 -28.97 -25.18
N GLU A 219 12.82 -28.85 -26.37
CA GLU A 219 12.37 -29.60 -27.55
C GLU A 219 12.94 -31.02 -27.58
N ASN A 220 14.23 -31.16 -27.24
CA ASN A 220 14.93 -32.43 -27.31
C ASN A 220 16.06 -32.50 -26.26
N ILE A 221 16.28 -33.71 -25.72
CA ILE A 221 17.36 -34.00 -24.79
C ILE A 221 18.12 -35.24 -25.28
N ASP A 222 19.28 -35.00 -25.87
CA ASP A 222 20.22 -36.05 -26.21
C ASP A 222 21.30 -36.21 -25.14
N HIS A 223 21.75 -37.44 -24.95
CA HIS A 223 22.86 -37.73 -24.06
C HIS A 223 23.76 -38.84 -24.60
N SER A 224 25.02 -38.84 -24.15
CA SER A 224 25.98 -39.93 -24.40
C SER A 224 26.81 -40.19 -23.16
N VAL A 225 27.14 -41.46 -22.92
CA VAL A 225 27.89 -41.90 -21.74
C VAL A 225 29.26 -42.42 -22.17
N ARG A 226 30.32 -41.95 -21.51
CA ARG A 226 31.70 -42.42 -21.70
C ARG A 226 32.39 -42.56 -20.35
N GLY A 227 32.37 -43.78 -19.80
CA GLY A 227 32.73 -44.04 -18.40
C GLY A 227 31.80 -43.24 -17.46
N SER A 228 32.37 -42.58 -16.46
CA SER A 228 31.63 -41.70 -15.55
C SER A 228 31.09 -40.41 -16.18
N LYS A 229 31.55 -40.04 -17.39
CA LYS A 229 31.19 -38.78 -18.03
C LYS A 229 29.93 -38.94 -18.88
N VAL A 230 28.86 -38.24 -18.48
CA VAL A 230 27.64 -38.09 -19.29
C VAL A 230 27.66 -36.72 -19.94
N SER A 231 27.58 -36.70 -21.27
CA SER A 231 27.48 -35.47 -22.07
C SER A 231 26.04 -35.27 -22.49
N PHE A 232 25.53 -34.06 -22.32
CA PHE A 232 24.17 -33.63 -22.67
C PHE A 232 24.21 -32.66 -23.85
N SER A 233 23.24 -32.81 -24.75
CA SER A 233 22.95 -31.91 -25.86
C SER A 233 21.45 -31.62 -25.82
N ILE A 234 21.07 -30.44 -25.34
CA ILE A 234 19.68 -30.08 -25.06
C ILE A 234 19.27 -28.94 -25.98
N ASP A 235 18.23 -29.15 -26.79
CA ASP A 235 17.63 -28.14 -27.66
C ASP A 235 16.53 -27.39 -26.90
N ILE A 236 16.63 -26.06 -26.85
CA ILE A 236 15.74 -25.21 -26.06
C ILE A 236 15.31 -24.01 -26.91
N ASP A 237 14.00 -23.84 -27.11
CA ASP A 237 13.46 -22.60 -27.68
C ASP A 237 13.30 -21.55 -26.56
N GLU A 238 14.34 -20.74 -26.39
CA GLU A 238 14.37 -19.60 -25.46
C GLU A 238 15.45 -18.60 -25.86
N LYS A 239 15.10 -17.31 -25.96
CA LYS A 239 16.05 -16.23 -26.28
C LYS A 239 16.75 -15.69 -25.04
N ASN A 240 16.04 -15.67 -23.92
CA ASN A 240 16.44 -15.03 -22.67
C ASN A 240 16.81 -16.08 -21.61
N ILE A 241 17.53 -17.14 -21.99
CA ILE A 241 17.89 -18.19 -21.02
C ILE A 241 18.74 -17.58 -19.89
N LYS A 242 18.43 -17.97 -18.66
CA LYS A 242 19.29 -17.70 -17.50
C LYS A 242 20.21 -18.88 -17.26
N GLU A 243 19.63 -20.06 -17.13
CA GLU A 243 20.36 -21.29 -16.84
C GLU A 243 19.58 -22.54 -17.22
N VAL A 244 20.34 -23.61 -17.47
CA VAL A 244 19.84 -24.97 -17.58
C VAL A 244 20.50 -25.75 -16.46
N ILE A 245 19.72 -26.36 -15.58
CA ILE A 245 20.21 -27.13 -14.44
C ILE A 245 19.77 -28.60 -14.57
N TYR A 246 20.48 -29.49 -13.89
CA TYR A 246 20.07 -30.89 -13.74
C TYR A 246 19.85 -31.25 -12.28
N LYS A 247 18.93 -32.17 -12.02
CA LYS A 247 18.73 -32.86 -10.74
C LYS A 247 18.84 -34.36 -10.96
N ASP A 248 19.74 -35.01 -10.23
CA ASP A 248 19.99 -36.44 -10.29
C ASP A 248 19.42 -37.16 -9.08
N TYR A 249 18.46 -38.04 -9.34
CA TYR A 249 17.73 -38.83 -8.34
C TYR A 249 18.34 -40.22 -8.09
N SER A 250 19.59 -40.46 -8.54
CA SER A 250 20.25 -41.76 -8.37
C SER A 250 20.51 -42.18 -6.93
N SER A 251 20.57 -43.50 -6.71
CA SER A 251 20.82 -44.11 -5.41
C SER A 251 22.28 -43.99 -4.93
N CYS A 252 23.21 -43.62 -5.82
CA CYS A 252 24.62 -43.43 -5.43
C CYS A 252 24.89 -42.06 -4.82
N ASN A 253 23.88 -41.17 -4.77
CA ASN A 253 23.93 -39.93 -4.01
C ASN A 253 23.50 -40.19 -2.55
N SER A 254 24.45 -40.45 -1.66
CA SER A 254 24.20 -40.69 -0.23
C SER A 254 23.52 -39.53 0.52
N ASN A 255 23.47 -38.34 -0.08
CA ASN A 255 22.94 -37.12 0.52
C ASN A 255 21.63 -36.62 -0.15
N GLY A 256 20.95 -37.44 -0.94
CA GLY A 256 19.71 -37.07 -1.64
C GLY A 256 19.94 -36.57 -3.08
N VAL A 257 19.05 -35.70 -3.57
CA VAL A 257 19.09 -35.23 -4.98
C VAL A 257 20.31 -34.34 -5.21
N LYS A 258 21.15 -34.70 -6.19
CA LYS A 258 22.29 -33.87 -6.58
C LYS A 258 21.89 -32.89 -7.67
N GLU A 259 22.10 -31.61 -7.43
CA GLU A 259 21.81 -30.54 -8.38
C GLU A 259 23.09 -29.92 -8.95
N GLY A 260 23.03 -29.44 -10.20
CA GLY A 260 24.04 -28.53 -10.72
C GLY A 260 23.65 -27.83 -12.02
N VAL A 261 24.34 -26.74 -12.33
CA VAL A 261 24.17 -26.03 -13.60
C VAL A 261 24.79 -26.83 -14.73
N LEU A 262 24.15 -26.94 -15.89
CA LEU A 262 24.70 -27.45 -17.13
C LEU A 262 25.20 -26.31 -18.01
N CYS A 263 24.34 -25.32 -18.27
CA CYS A 263 24.64 -24.14 -19.08
C CYS A 263 24.09 -22.88 -18.43
N THR A 264 24.76 -21.75 -18.67
CA THR A 264 24.25 -20.40 -18.33
C THR A 264 23.88 -19.58 -19.57
N LYS A 265 24.14 -20.14 -20.76
CA LYS A 265 23.82 -19.57 -22.08
C LYS A 265 23.66 -20.70 -23.09
N LEU A 266 22.82 -20.50 -24.09
CA LEU A 266 22.74 -21.38 -25.26
C LEU A 266 23.84 -21.01 -26.26
N ASN A 267 24.23 -21.98 -27.09
CA ASN A 267 25.07 -21.70 -28.25
C ASN A 267 24.26 -21.07 -29.39
N VAL A 268 24.91 -20.79 -30.53
CA VAL A 268 24.28 -20.15 -31.70
C VAL A 268 23.11 -20.93 -32.32
N ASN A 269 22.94 -22.21 -31.97
CA ASN A 269 21.87 -23.07 -32.46
C ASN A 269 20.82 -23.35 -31.36
N SER A 270 20.67 -22.44 -30.39
CA SER A 270 19.72 -22.60 -29.27
C SER A 270 19.91 -23.89 -28.48
N ARG A 271 21.16 -24.35 -28.35
CA ARG A 271 21.49 -25.62 -27.72
C ARG A 271 22.41 -25.46 -26.51
N CYS A 272 22.09 -26.18 -25.44
CA CYS A 272 22.95 -26.36 -24.27
C CYS A 272 23.77 -27.64 -24.43
N ASN A 273 25.09 -27.49 -24.60
CA ASN A 273 26.04 -28.60 -24.63
C ASN A 273 26.87 -28.58 -23.36
N ALA A 274 26.72 -29.60 -22.52
CA ALA A 274 27.42 -29.71 -21.25
C ALA A 274 27.81 -31.16 -20.95
N TYR A 275 28.65 -31.37 -19.96
CA TYR A 275 28.91 -32.71 -19.44
C TYR A 275 29.05 -32.69 -17.93
N ARG A 276 28.71 -33.79 -17.28
CA ARG A 276 28.89 -33.98 -15.84
C ARG A 276 29.39 -35.39 -15.57
N ASN A 277 30.15 -35.53 -14.49
CA ASN A 277 30.60 -36.83 -14.02
C ASN A 277 29.60 -37.36 -13.01
N PHE A 278 29.17 -38.59 -13.23
CA PHE A 278 28.24 -39.34 -12.40
C PHE A 278 28.94 -40.55 -11.79
N CYS A 279 28.44 -41.01 -10.65
CA CYS A 279 28.88 -42.27 -10.07
C CYS A 279 28.42 -43.45 -10.96
N PRO A 280 29.06 -44.61 -10.85
CA PRO A 280 28.57 -45.81 -11.54
C PRO A 280 27.18 -46.19 -11.01
N GLY A 281 26.25 -46.52 -11.91
CA GLY A 281 24.88 -46.87 -11.55
C GLY A 281 23.82 -46.43 -12.56
N PHE A 282 22.56 -46.47 -12.11
CA PHE A 282 21.41 -45.97 -12.86
C PHE A 282 20.99 -44.60 -12.34
N HIS A 283 20.73 -43.68 -13.26
CA HIS A 283 20.36 -42.30 -12.95
C HIS A 283 19.04 -41.94 -13.64
N ASP A 284 18.17 -41.30 -12.87
CA ASP A 284 17.03 -40.54 -13.38
C ASP A 284 17.40 -39.06 -13.24
N ILE A 285 17.45 -38.36 -14.37
CA ILE A 285 17.90 -36.97 -14.44
C ILE A 285 16.75 -36.09 -14.92
N GLU A 286 16.38 -35.12 -14.10
CA GLU A 286 15.49 -34.02 -14.47
C GLU A 286 16.33 -32.84 -14.95
N ILE A 287 15.98 -32.31 -16.10
CA ILE A 287 16.55 -31.11 -16.71
C ILE A 287 15.54 -29.99 -16.52
N ILE A 288 16.01 -28.84 -16.03
CA ILE A 288 15.17 -27.66 -15.81
C ILE A 288 15.80 -26.50 -16.59
N ALA A 289 15.06 -25.97 -17.56
CA ALA A 289 15.42 -24.74 -18.27
C ALA A 289 14.73 -23.56 -17.59
N LYS A 290 15.49 -22.51 -17.25
CA LYS A 290 14.99 -21.29 -16.62
C LYS A 290 15.39 -20.07 -17.43
N ASP A 291 14.44 -19.19 -17.69
CA ASP A 291 14.71 -17.91 -18.34
C ASP A 291 15.08 -16.81 -17.32
N LEU A 292 15.32 -15.59 -17.81
CA LEU A 292 15.64 -14.42 -16.99
C LEU A 292 14.43 -13.86 -16.24
N ALA A 293 13.21 -14.15 -16.68
CA ALA A 293 11.94 -13.76 -16.05
C ALA A 293 11.43 -14.78 -15.01
N GLY A 294 12.16 -15.87 -14.80
CA GLY A 294 11.83 -16.91 -13.84
C GLY A 294 10.79 -17.91 -14.34
N ASN A 295 10.48 -17.95 -15.63
CA ASN A 295 9.67 -19.04 -16.19
C ASN A 295 10.54 -20.31 -16.33
N GLU A 296 9.90 -21.47 -16.20
CA GLU A 296 10.60 -22.76 -16.18
C GLU A 296 9.90 -23.80 -17.06
N ASP A 297 10.71 -24.71 -17.60
CA ASP A 297 10.26 -25.93 -18.27
C ASP A 297 11.13 -27.13 -17.87
N TYR A 298 10.54 -28.31 -17.93
CA TYR A 298 11.09 -29.53 -17.33
C TYR A 298 11.16 -30.66 -18.36
N GLY A 299 12.28 -31.37 -18.38
CA GLY A 299 12.44 -32.59 -19.16
C GLY A 299 13.08 -33.69 -18.33
N MET A 300 12.81 -34.96 -18.65
CA MET A 300 13.28 -36.08 -17.85
C MET A 300 13.97 -37.13 -18.72
N ILE A 301 15.15 -37.57 -18.29
CA ILE A 301 15.87 -38.71 -18.84
C ILE A 301 15.85 -39.81 -17.77
N LYS A 302 15.38 -41.00 -18.13
CA LYS A 302 15.27 -42.12 -17.20
C LYS A 302 16.29 -43.20 -17.49
N ASN A 303 16.73 -43.89 -16.45
CA ASN A 303 17.57 -45.08 -16.53
C ASN A 303 18.89 -44.88 -17.31
N ILE A 304 19.55 -43.73 -17.15
CA ILE A 304 20.90 -43.54 -17.69
C ILE A 304 21.83 -44.49 -16.94
N ARG A 305 22.45 -45.42 -17.66
CA ARG A 305 23.44 -46.34 -17.10
C ARG A 305 24.83 -45.74 -17.24
N VAL A 306 25.51 -45.57 -16.11
CA VAL A 306 26.89 -45.09 -16.03
C VAL A 306 27.76 -46.27 -15.61
N ASP A 307 28.65 -46.70 -16.51
CA ASP A 307 29.58 -47.78 -16.25
C ASP A 307 30.84 -47.25 -15.50
N PRO A 308 31.54 -48.12 -14.74
CA PRO A 308 32.75 -47.77 -14.00
C PRO A 308 33.88 -47.15 -14.84
#